data_AF-A0A2S7L1N0-F1
#
_entry.id   AF-A0A2S7L1N0-F1
#
_cell.length_a   1.000
_cell.length_b   1.000
_cell.length_c   1.000
_cell.angle_alpha   90.00
_cell.angle_beta   90.00
_cell.angle_gamma   90.00
#
_symmetry.space_group_name_H-M   'P 1'
#
loop_
_entity.id
_entity.type
_entity.pdbx_description
1 polymer ?
#
loop_
_entity_poly.entity_id
_entity_poly.type
_entity_poly.pdbx_seq_one_letter_code
_entity_poly.pdbx_strand_id
1 'polypeptide(L)'
;MKKSVIFILFSYCILSLYSQNLIPNTTGSFTYNPSGALSSKSIEVFYHIPNGEVKTMPIVMSFHGVNRNAADYRDYWISMANNNKFMVFAPQFSDEDFSTGDAYNLANIFNDGDNPSLSTFNAKEEWTFSVLDPLFEQIKSAVSGTQEKYNGWGLLLVHNFYNVLFCIYQIVN
;
A
#
# COMPACT_ATOMS: atom_id res chain seq x y z
N MET A 1 46.29 3.60 43.53
CA MET A 1 45.42 4.40 42.64
C MET A 1 44.93 3.51 41.50
N LYS A 2 43.74 2.91 41.63
CA LYS A 2 43.07 2.13 40.58
C LYS A 2 41.76 2.86 40.26
N LYS A 3 41.70 3.43 39.06
CA LYS A 3 40.83 3.05 37.93
C LYS A 3 39.35 3.31 38.20
N SER A 4 38.73 4.09 37.31
CA SER A 4 37.59 3.63 36.53
C SER A 4 37.41 4.53 35.32
N VAL A 5 37.67 3.97 34.13
CA VAL A 5 37.33 4.56 32.83
C VAL A 5 35.98 3.96 32.46
N ILE A 6 34.97 4.81 32.33
CA ILE A 6 33.61 4.42 31.93
C ILE A 6 33.59 4.29 30.40
N PHE A 7 33.36 3.08 29.90
CA PHE A 7 33.11 2.82 28.48
C PHE A 7 31.61 2.92 28.21
N ILE A 8 31.19 3.94 27.47
CA ILE A 8 29.82 4.07 26.97
C ILE A 8 29.73 3.25 25.68
N LEU A 9 29.04 2.10 25.74
CA LEU A 9 28.70 1.29 24.57
C LEU A 9 27.51 1.93 23.85
N PHE A 10 27.78 2.66 22.76
CA PHE A 10 26.74 3.03 21.79
C PHE A 10 26.31 1.76 21.04
N SER A 11 25.18 1.20 21.42
CA SER A 11 24.52 0.12 20.67
C SER A 11 23.97 0.71 19.38
N TYR A 12 24.73 0.62 18.29
CA TYR A 12 24.21 0.85 16.95
C TYR A 12 23.22 -0.28 16.63
N CYS A 13 21.93 0.00 16.76
CA CYS A 13 20.89 -0.87 16.25
C CYS A 13 20.92 -0.76 14.72
N ILE A 14 21.56 -1.72 14.05
CA ILE A 14 21.52 -1.82 12.60
C ILE A 14 20.09 -2.22 12.25
N LEU A 15 19.28 -1.25 11.80
CA LEU A 15 18.00 -1.55 11.17
C LEU A 15 18.30 -2.30 9.88
N SER A 16 18.19 -3.63 9.92
CA SER A 16 18.15 -4.45 8.71
C SER A 16 16.88 -4.07 7.94
N LEU A 17 17.01 -3.17 6.97
CA LEU A 17 16.03 -3.00 5.90
C LEU A 17 16.05 -4.32 5.11
N TYR A 18 15.19 -5.26 5.49
CA TYR A 18 14.85 -6.37 4.60
C TYR A 18 14.17 -5.75 3.39
N SER A 19 14.96 -5.50 2.33
CA SER A 19 14.39 -5.12 1.05
C SER A 19 13.53 -6.29 0.58
N GLN A 20 12.23 -6.06 0.44
CA GLN A 20 11.32 -7.04 -0.13
C GLN A 20 11.85 -7.41 -1.52
N ASN A 21 12.18 -8.67 -1.75
CA ASN A 21 12.75 -9.09 -3.04
C ASN A 21 11.62 -9.33 -4.04
N LEU A 22 11.21 -8.27 -4.74
CA LEU A 22 10.19 -8.31 -5.78
C LEU A 22 10.85 -8.61 -7.13
N ILE A 23 10.75 -9.87 -7.57
CA ILE A 23 11.42 -10.36 -8.78
C ILE A 23 10.44 -10.63 -9.93
N PRO A 24 10.87 -10.50 -11.20
CA PRO A 24 10.05 -10.84 -12.36
C PRO A 24 9.50 -12.26 -12.34
N ASN A 25 8.36 -12.46 -13.00
CA ASN A 25 7.71 -13.78 -13.15
C ASN A 25 7.34 -14.45 -11.81
N THR A 26 6.82 -13.68 -10.87
CA THR A 26 6.38 -14.19 -9.57
C THR A 26 5.01 -13.68 -9.15
N THR A 27 4.37 -14.47 -8.31
CA THR A 27 3.08 -14.19 -7.67
C THR A 27 3.24 -14.54 -6.20
N GLY A 28 2.85 -13.64 -5.30
CA GLY A 28 3.01 -13.87 -3.87
C GLY A 28 2.31 -12.81 -3.05
N SER A 29 2.73 -12.67 -1.79
CA SER A 29 2.36 -11.58 -0.91
C SER A 29 3.53 -11.17 -0.02
N PHE A 30 3.43 -9.98 0.56
CA PHE A 30 4.31 -9.53 1.64
C PHE A 30 3.54 -8.68 2.63
N THR A 31 4.01 -8.61 3.86
CA THR A 31 3.43 -7.74 4.88
C THR A 31 4.05 -6.35 4.79
N TYR A 32 3.18 -5.34 4.67
CA TYR A 32 3.51 -3.93 4.82
C TYR A 32 3.01 -3.43 6.17
N ASN A 33 3.90 -2.79 6.94
CA ASN A 33 3.55 -2.15 8.20
C ASN A 33 3.73 -0.64 8.02
N PRO A 34 2.64 0.15 8.02
CA PRO A 34 2.72 1.60 7.90
C PRO A 34 3.54 2.23 9.04
N SER A 35 3.94 3.48 8.86
CA SER A 35 4.52 4.29 9.94
C SER A 35 3.52 5.35 10.42
N GLY A 36 3.85 6.07 11.49
CA GLY A 36 3.01 7.16 12.00
C GLY A 36 1.69 6.69 12.60
N ALA A 37 0.60 7.38 12.28
CA ALA A 37 -0.72 7.17 12.89
C ALA A 37 -1.29 5.77 12.65
N LEU A 38 -0.89 5.11 11.56
CA LEU A 38 -1.33 3.75 11.21
C LEU A 38 -0.27 2.68 11.53
N SER A 39 0.72 2.99 12.38
CA SER A 39 1.82 2.06 12.72
C SER A 39 1.40 0.81 13.49
N SER A 40 0.19 0.80 14.05
CA SER A 40 -0.39 -0.40 14.67
C SER A 40 -1.03 -1.35 13.67
N LYS A 41 -1.20 -0.94 12.41
CA LYS A 41 -1.86 -1.73 11.36
C LYS A 41 -0.88 -2.65 10.65
N SER A 42 -1.37 -3.79 10.17
CA SER A 42 -0.64 -4.66 9.25
C SER A 42 -1.43 -4.82 7.96
N ILE A 43 -0.75 -4.74 6.82
CA ILE A 43 -1.38 -4.83 5.50
C ILE A 43 -0.69 -5.93 4.71
N GLU A 44 -1.40 -7.02 4.44
CA GLU A 44 -0.90 -8.01 3.49
C GLU A 44 -1.08 -7.48 2.06
N VAL A 45 0.01 -7.39 1.31
CA VAL A 45 0.03 -6.90 -0.07
C VAL A 45 0.24 -8.07 -1.00
N PHE A 46 -0.82 -8.49 -1.69
CA PHE A 46 -0.76 -9.54 -2.70
C PHE A 46 -0.23 -8.96 -4.00
N TYR A 47 0.71 -9.61 -4.66
CA TYR A 47 1.31 -9.08 -5.89
C TYR A 47 1.38 -10.10 -7.01
N HIS A 48 1.39 -9.60 -8.24
CA HIS A 48 1.84 -10.34 -9.43
C HIS A 48 2.79 -9.46 -10.23
N ILE A 49 3.95 -10.01 -10.56
CA ILE A 49 4.97 -9.39 -11.38
C ILE A 49 5.15 -10.29 -12.61
N PRO A 50 4.77 -9.85 -13.80
CA PRO A 50 4.95 -10.65 -15.01
C PRO A 50 6.44 -10.72 -15.37
N ASN A 51 6.80 -11.62 -16.30
CA ASN A 51 8.15 -11.62 -16.86
C ASN A 51 8.41 -10.32 -17.67
N GLY A 52 9.55 -9.67 -17.46
CA GLY A 52 9.96 -8.44 -18.17
C GLY A 52 10.91 -7.54 -17.37
N GLU A 53 11.17 -6.34 -17.91
CA GLU A 53 11.99 -5.30 -17.26
C GLU A 53 11.16 -4.57 -16.19
N VAL A 54 11.34 -4.95 -14.92
CA VAL A 54 10.54 -4.44 -13.79
C VAL A 54 10.87 -3.00 -13.40
N LYS A 55 12.08 -2.51 -13.75
CA LYS A 55 12.50 -1.15 -13.36
C LYS A 55 11.65 -0.06 -13.99
N THR A 56 11.08 -0.32 -15.16
CA THR A 56 10.25 0.64 -15.91
C THR A 56 8.78 0.20 -16.03
N MET A 57 8.47 -1.00 -15.52
CA MET A 57 7.15 -1.60 -15.66
C MET A 57 6.08 -0.80 -14.90
N PRO A 58 4.95 -0.41 -15.51
CA PRO A 58 3.89 0.30 -14.81
C PRO A 58 3.37 -0.47 -13.59
N ILE A 59 2.93 0.26 -12.57
CA ILE A 59 2.36 -0.30 -11.34
C ILE A 59 0.85 -0.04 -11.31
N VAL A 60 0.07 -1.08 -11.05
CA VAL A 60 -1.37 -1.02 -10.76
C VAL A 60 -1.59 -1.43 -9.31
N MET A 61 -2.22 -0.57 -8.52
CA MET A 61 -2.77 -0.92 -7.21
C MET A 61 -4.23 -1.37 -7.36
N SER A 62 -4.55 -2.57 -6.91
CA SER A 62 -5.88 -3.20 -7.02
C SER A 62 -6.56 -3.26 -5.64
N PHE A 63 -7.68 -2.57 -5.48
CA PHE A 63 -8.38 -2.41 -4.21
C PHE A 63 -9.64 -3.26 -4.18
N HIS A 64 -9.72 -4.17 -3.22
CA HIS A 64 -10.84 -5.09 -3.05
C HIS A 64 -12.12 -4.37 -2.64
N GLY A 65 -13.26 -5.05 -2.78
CA GLY A 65 -14.53 -4.58 -2.24
C GLY A 65 -14.71 -4.94 -0.77
N VAL A 66 -15.97 -4.96 -0.34
CA VAL A 66 -16.42 -5.29 1.03
C VAL A 66 -15.94 -6.64 1.54
N ASN A 67 -15.67 -7.61 0.66
CA ASN A 67 -15.26 -8.97 1.03
C ASN A 67 -13.79 -9.10 1.46
N ARG A 68 -13.01 -8.02 1.36
CA ARG A 68 -11.59 -7.99 1.76
C ARG A 68 -10.71 -9.04 1.06
N ASN A 69 -11.12 -9.49 -0.12
CA ASN A 69 -10.48 -10.56 -0.90
C ASN A 69 -9.41 -10.01 -1.87
N ALA A 70 -8.37 -9.39 -1.31
CA ALA A 70 -7.29 -8.76 -2.08
C ALA A 70 -6.58 -9.72 -3.06
N ALA A 71 -6.42 -10.99 -2.69
CA ALA A 71 -5.83 -12.01 -3.56
C ALA A 71 -6.65 -12.22 -4.84
N ASP A 72 -7.98 -12.31 -4.76
CA ASP A 72 -8.86 -12.46 -5.92
C ASP A 72 -8.79 -11.23 -6.83
N TYR A 73 -8.69 -10.05 -6.22
CA TYR A 73 -8.52 -8.78 -6.93
C TYR A 73 -7.17 -8.68 -7.64
N ARG A 74 -6.11 -9.28 -7.08
CA ARG A 74 -4.81 -9.44 -7.77
C ARG A 74 -4.92 -10.44 -8.92
N ASP A 75 -5.58 -11.58 -8.69
CA ASP A 75 -5.74 -12.66 -9.67
C ASP A 75 -6.52 -12.22 -10.91
N TYR A 76 -7.53 -11.36 -10.75
CA TYR A 76 -8.28 -10.73 -11.84
C TYR A 76 -7.36 -10.08 -12.89
N TRP A 77 -6.25 -9.48 -12.46
CA TRP A 77 -5.35 -8.76 -13.33
C TRP A 77 -4.25 -9.61 -13.97
N ILE A 78 -4.01 -10.86 -13.52
CA ILE A 78 -2.85 -11.67 -13.93
C ILE A 78 -2.73 -11.80 -15.45
N SER A 79 -3.83 -12.16 -16.14
CA SER A 79 -3.81 -12.33 -17.59
C SER A 79 -3.44 -11.03 -18.32
N MET A 80 -4.06 -9.92 -17.91
CA MET A 80 -3.83 -8.63 -18.52
C MET A 80 -2.43 -8.08 -18.21
N ALA A 81 -1.94 -8.27 -16.99
CA ALA A 81 -0.60 -7.91 -16.54
C ALA A 81 0.48 -8.63 -17.36
N ASN A 82 0.31 -9.94 -17.59
CA ASN A 82 1.22 -10.73 -18.40
C ASN A 82 1.28 -10.26 -19.86
N ASN A 83 0.12 -9.95 -20.45
CA ASN A 83 -0.01 -9.53 -21.84
C ASN A 83 0.48 -8.10 -22.09
N ASN A 84 0.29 -7.20 -21.11
CA ASN A 84 0.55 -5.76 -21.29
C ASN A 84 1.73 -5.25 -20.45
N LYS A 85 2.44 -6.13 -19.73
CA LYS A 85 3.63 -5.82 -18.95
C LYS A 85 3.41 -4.70 -17.93
N PHE A 86 2.54 -4.94 -16.95
CA PHE A 86 2.43 -4.14 -15.74
C PHE A 86 2.44 -5.03 -14.50
N MET A 87 2.93 -4.48 -13.39
CA MET A 87 2.89 -5.14 -12.07
C MET A 87 1.59 -4.82 -11.36
N VAL A 88 1.09 -5.76 -10.57
CA VAL A 88 -0.14 -5.61 -9.79
C VAL A 88 0.18 -5.77 -8.32
N PHE A 89 -0.31 -4.87 -7.48
CA PHE A 89 -0.22 -4.93 -6.03
C PHE A 89 -1.61 -4.69 -5.43
N ALA A 90 -2.10 -5.60 -4.61
CA ALA A 90 -3.40 -5.54 -3.98
C ALA A 90 -3.22 -5.53 -2.47
N PRO A 91 -3.17 -4.34 -1.83
CA PRO A 91 -3.16 -4.24 -0.38
C PRO A 91 -4.50 -4.72 0.19
N GLN A 92 -4.43 -5.58 1.20
CA GLN A 92 -5.58 -6.07 1.94
C GLN A 92 -5.82 -5.21 3.17
N PHE A 93 -6.88 -4.42 3.12
CA PHE A 93 -7.42 -3.70 4.27
C PHE A 93 -8.39 -4.64 5.00
N SER A 94 -7.84 -5.50 5.86
CA SER A 94 -8.55 -6.56 6.58
C SER A 94 -9.60 -6.01 7.54
N ASP A 95 -10.58 -6.83 7.95
CA ASP A 95 -11.53 -6.43 8.99
C ASP A 95 -10.88 -6.38 10.39
N GLU A 96 -9.72 -7.01 10.59
CA GLU A 96 -8.97 -6.93 11.85
C GLU A 96 -8.36 -5.52 12.03
N ASP A 97 -7.75 -5.00 10.97
CA ASP A 97 -7.04 -3.72 10.99
C ASP A 97 -7.89 -2.54 10.51
N PHE A 98 -8.89 -2.77 9.65
CA PHE A 98 -9.76 -1.77 9.03
C PHE A 98 -11.23 -2.20 9.17
N SER A 99 -11.66 -2.30 10.42
CA SER A 99 -12.84 -3.05 10.90
C SER A 99 -14.21 -2.56 10.46
N THR A 100 -14.33 -1.34 9.94
CA THR A 100 -15.62 -0.76 9.54
C THR A 100 -15.62 -0.35 8.07
N GLY A 101 -16.83 -0.18 7.53
CA GLY A 101 -17.02 0.50 6.25
C GLY A 101 -16.44 1.91 6.27
N ASP A 102 -16.53 2.60 7.41
CA ASP A 102 -15.94 3.93 7.58
C ASP A 102 -14.41 3.89 7.48
N ALA A 103 -13.78 2.90 8.13
CA ALA A 103 -12.34 2.76 8.11
C ALA A 103 -11.80 2.50 6.70
N TYR A 104 -12.43 1.61 5.93
CA TYR A 104 -11.94 1.27 4.59
C TYR A 104 -12.66 2.00 3.46
N ASN A 105 -13.98 1.80 3.30
CA ASN A 105 -14.76 2.30 2.17
C ASN A 105 -14.85 3.83 2.15
N LEU A 106 -14.92 4.45 3.35
CA LEU A 106 -14.92 5.91 3.54
C LEU A 106 -13.56 6.44 4.01
N ALA A 107 -12.53 5.60 3.94
CA ALA A 107 -11.12 5.91 4.17
C ALA A 107 -10.80 6.58 5.51
N ASN A 108 -11.62 6.40 6.53
CA ASN A 108 -11.47 6.99 7.86
C ASN A 108 -11.37 8.54 7.83
N ILE A 109 -11.96 9.20 6.83
CA ILE A 109 -11.93 10.67 6.71
C ILE A 109 -12.71 11.31 7.86
N PHE A 110 -13.82 10.68 8.23
CA PHE A 110 -14.62 11.03 9.39
C PHE A 110 -14.78 9.82 10.31
N ASN A 111 -14.87 10.05 11.62
CA ASN A 111 -15.15 9.00 12.61
C ASN A 111 -16.51 8.33 12.41
N ASP A 112 -17.49 9.10 11.97
CA ASP A 112 -18.79 8.64 11.49
C ASP A 112 -18.90 9.13 10.05
N GLY A 113 -18.60 8.24 9.11
CA GLY A 113 -18.60 8.56 7.70
C GLY A 113 -20.01 8.65 7.11
N ASP A 114 -20.99 8.04 7.77
CA ASP A 114 -22.40 8.13 7.41
C ASP A 114 -23.01 9.49 7.82
N ASN A 115 -22.48 10.13 8.88
CA ASN A 115 -22.90 11.45 9.36
C ASN A 115 -21.71 12.43 9.49
N PRO A 116 -21.11 12.87 8.38
CA PRO A 116 -19.89 13.67 8.41
C PRO A 116 -20.10 15.07 9.00
N SER A 117 -19.16 15.49 9.84
CA SER A 117 -19.10 16.85 10.40
C SER A 117 -17.66 17.30 10.57
N LEU A 118 -17.41 18.60 10.61
CA LEU A 118 -16.06 19.12 10.86
C LEU A 118 -15.50 18.68 12.22
N SER A 119 -16.36 18.43 13.21
CA SER A 119 -15.96 17.90 14.52
C SER A 119 -15.59 16.42 14.52
N THR A 120 -16.00 15.68 13.47
CA THR A 120 -15.66 14.26 13.31
C THR A 120 -14.58 14.03 12.25
N PHE A 121 -13.99 15.10 11.69
CA PHE A 121 -12.94 15.05 10.68
C PHE A 121 -11.61 14.59 11.31
N ASN A 122 -11.08 13.48 10.81
CA ASN A 122 -9.82 12.91 11.29
C ASN A 122 -8.60 13.58 10.67
N ALA A 123 -7.47 13.47 11.35
CA ALA A 123 -6.21 13.94 10.80
C ALA A 123 -5.89 13.19 9.50
N LYS A 124 -5.31 13.86 8.50
CA LYS A 124 -5.07 13.25 7.18
C LYS A 124 -4.15 12.03 7.25
N GLU A 125 -3.26 12.02 8.23
CA GLU A 125 -2.32 10.93 8.49
C GLU A 125 -3.04 9.66 8.97
N GLU A 126 -4.25 9.79 9.53
CA GLU A 126 -5.10 8.68 9.99
C GLU A 126 -6.00 8.12 8.88
N TRP A 127 -6.06 8.78 7.73
CA TRP A 127 -6.87 8.32 6.61
C TRP A 127 -6.26 7.06 6.01
N THR A 128 -7.08 6.11 5.61
CA THR A 128 -6.61 4.84 5.03
C THR A 128 -5.76 5.04 3.77
N PHE A 129 -6.03 6.11 3.00
CA PHE A 129 -5.23 6.44 1.82
C PHE A 129 -3.83 6.98 2.12
N SER A 130 -3.53 7.38 3.36
CA SER A 130 -2.19 7.83 3.75
C SER A 130 -1.14 6.72 3.61
N VAL A 131 -1.58 5.46 3.54
CA VAL A 131 -0.75 4.26 3.29
C VAL A 131 -0.21 4.19 1.86
N LEU A 132 -0.95 4.73 0.86
CA LEU A 132 -0.73 4.36 -0.54
C LEU A 132 0.60 4.87 -1.10
N ASP A 133 0.93 6.15 -0.86
CA ASP A 133 2.17 6.73 -1.39
C ASP A 133 3.42 6.15 -0.72
N PRO A 134 3.47 5.98 0.62
CA PRO A 134 4.58 5.27 1.26
C PRO A 134 4.73 3.81 0.79
N LEU A 135 3.62 3.09 0.59
CA LEU A 135 3.64 1.74 0.04
C LEU A 135 4.17 1.72 -1.41
N PHE A 136 3.74 2.66 -2.24
CA PHE A 136 4.26 2.83 -3.61
C PHE A 136 5.78 3.04 -3.62
N GLU A 137 6.29 3.94 -2.78
CA GLU A 137 7.72 4.21 -2.67
C GLU A 137 8.51 2.97 -2.23
N GLN A 138 7.97 2.19 -1.28
CA GLN A 138 8.57 0.91 -0.87
C GLN A 138 8.62 -0.08 -2.04
N ILE A 139 7.52 -0.23 -2.80
CA ILE A 139 7.45 -1.14 -3.96
C ILE A 139 8.44 -0.70 -5.04
N LYS A 140 8.47 0.60 -5.37
CA LYS A 140 9.40 1.17 -6.36
C LYS A 140 10.84 0.90 -5.96
N SER A 141 11.19 1.12 -4.69
CA SER A 141 12.53 0.85 -4.16
C SER A 141 12.89 -0.64 -4.26
N ALA A 142 11.96 -1.52 -3.89
CA ALA A 142 12.13 -2.98 -3.93
C ALA A 142 12.43 -3.53 -5.33
N VAL A 143 11.85 -2.93 -6.37
CA VAL A 143 12.15 -3.30 -7.78
C VAL A 143 13.28 -2.47 -8.40
N SER A 144 13.93 -1.58 -7.64
CA SER A 144 14.90 -0.60 -8.13
C SER A 144 14.34 0.21 -9.31
N GLY A 145 13.06 0.58 -9.22
CA GLY A 145 12.28 1.15 -10.30
C GLY A 145 12.37 2.66 -10.44
N THR A 146 11.88 3.14 -11.58
CA THR A 146 11.88 4.56 -11.98
C THR A 146 10.46 5.10 -12.17
N GLN A 147 9.44 4.40 -11.69
CA GLN A 147 8.04 4.81 -11.80
C GLN A 147 7.81 6.10 -11.01
N GLU A 148 7.17 7.09 -11.63
CA GLU A 148 6.80 8.34 -10.97
C GLU A 148 5.37 8.32 -10.41
N LYS A 149 4.54 7.40 -10.91
CA LYS A 149 3.13 7.25 -10.56
C LYS A 149 2.70 5.78 -10.59
N TYR A 150 1.59 5.48 -9.93
CA TYR A 150 0.85 4.23 -10.05
C TYR A 150 -0.58 4.51 -10.53
N ASN A 151 -1.22 3.51 -11.12
CA ASN A 151 -2.64 3.54 -11.42
C ASN A 151 -3.41 2.81 -10.31
N GLY A 152 -4.56 3.34 -9.89
CA GLY A 152 -5.47 2.65 -8.98
C GLY A 152 -6.63 2.00 -9.74
N TRP A 153 -6.98 0.76 -9.39
CA TRP A 153 -8.27 0.15 -9.74
C TRP A 153 -8.94 -0.50 -8.53
N GLY A 154 -10.27 -0.44 -8.44
CA GLY A 154 -11.01 -0.90 -7.28
C GLY A 154 -12.50 -0.66 -7.46
N LEU A 155 -13.31 -1.28 -6.60
CA LEU A 155 -14.76 -1.16 -6.64
C LEU A 155 -15.23 -0.50 -5.33
N LEU A 156 -15.92 0.65 -5.44
CA LEU A 156 -16.65 1.31 -4.34
C LEU A 156 -15.80 1.95 -3.21
N LEU A 157 -14.80 2.77 -3.55
CA LEU A 157 -14.22 3.72 -2.59
C LEU A 157 -14.76 5.13 -2.89
N VAL A 158 -15.27 5.80 -1.86
CA VAL A 158 -16.20 6.94 -2.00
C VAL A 158 -15.59 8.21 -2.60
N HIS A 159 -16.42 8.78 -3.46
CA HIS A 159 -16.40 10.07 -4.12
C HIS A 159 -16.22 11.24 -3.13
N ASN A 160 -15.03 11.85 -3.06
CA ASN A 160 -14.76 13.30 -2.92
C ASN A 160 -13.37 13.60 -2.31
N PHE A 161 -12.34 13.79 -3.14
CA PHE A 161 -11.45 14.97 -3.22
C PHE A 161 -10.29 14.64 -4.18
N TYR A 162 -10.14 15.45 -5.22
CA TYR A 162 -9.09 15.47 -6.26
C TYR A 162 -8.46 14.11 -6.66
N ASN A 163 -9.12 13.42 -7.62
CA ASN A 163 -8.63 12.25 -8.38
C ASN A 163 -8.74 10.85 -7.76
N VAL A 164 -9.87 10.50 -7.13
CA VAL A 164 -10.26 9.09 -6.98
C VAL A 164 -11.59 8.84 -7.69
N LEU A 165 -11.49 8.58 -9.01
CA LEU A 165 -12.56 8.01 -9.82
C LEU A 165 -12.17 6.55 -10.09
N PHE A 166 -12.78 5.61 -9.36
CA PHE A 166 -12.62 4.18 -9.59
C PHE A 166 -13.54 3.70 -10.71
N CYS A 167 -13.09 3.91 -11.94
CA CYS A 167 -13.42 3.14 -13.14
C CYS A 167 -12.29 3.45 -14.12
N ILE A 168 -11.64 2.41 -14.67
CA ILE A 168 -10.40 2.45 -15.46
C ILE A 168 -10.20 3.80 -16.16
N TYR A 169 -9.37 4.68 -15.60
CA TYR A 169 -8.87 5.86 -16.30
C TYR A 169 -7.38 5.68 -16.54
N GLN A 170 -7.10 5.19 -17.74
CA GLN A 170 -5.82 5.19 -18.41
C GLN A 170 -5.32 6.64 -18.53
N ILE A 171 -4.08 6.93 -18.11
CA ILE A 171 -3.31 8.01 -18.76
C ILE A 171 -1.97 7.43 -19.20
N VAL A 172 -2.04 6.85 -20.41
CA VAL A 172 -1.02 7.11 -21.42
C VAL A 172 -0.98 8.63 -21.61
N ASN A 173 0.16 9.20 -21.28
CA ASN A 173 0.76 10.37 -21.92
C ASN A 173 2.26 10.25 -21.65
#